data_AF-M3II76-F1
#
_entry.id   AF-M3II76-F1
#
_cell.length_a   1.000
_cell.length_b   1.000
_cell.length_c   1.000
_cell.angle_alpha   90.00
_cell.angle_beta   90.00
_cell.angle_gamma   90.00
#
_symmetry.space_group_name_H-M   'P 1'
#
loop_
_entity.id
_entity.type
_entity.pdbx_description
1 polymer ?
#
loop_
_entity_poly.entity_id
_entity_poly.type
_entity_poly.pdbx_seq_one_letter_code
_entity_poly.pdbx_strand_id
1 'polypeptide(L)'
;MPVFNGDVALKAKFAPLNFEQLNIAESDVLLGEATLILGVGSKKTFTAFPALKANGQDLAQSFAPPKYSPFAQSVHYKLPANLANGGFELAGTLSMQGGQSASFVPVGQDNKFDVKSSWSSPSFSGGWLPKLREVTSSGFNAQWEISGLSTGVPQAWIMDGRREMGLESVEASFISPVNNYSLIARCVTYAILFLAVPFLAIFLCEIYSRVRIHPIQYLLIGAADVLFYLLVLSFSEHISFLASYLIAAAAVCATILFYGSAIFRARKWGVFIALVHGVSYCLLYGILQSEDYALLMGSVMIFAVIALVMYLTRKIDWYENGLKI
;
A
#
# COMPACT_ATOMS: atom_id res chain seq x y z
N MET A 1 -4.56 -4.15 -9.82
CA MET A 1 -5.29 -5.42 -9.60
C MET A 1 -5.93 -5.36 -8.21
N PRO A 2 -7.07 -6.02 -7.98
CA PRO A 2 -7.64 -6.12 -6.63
C PRO A 2 -6.64 -6.84 -5.72
N VAL A 3 -6.46 -6.31 -4.51
CA VAL A 3 -5.58 -6.87 -3.47
C VAL A 3 -6.31 -7.96 -2.70
N PHE A 4 -7.64 -7.89 -2.62
CA PHE A 4 -8.45 -8.94 -2.03
C PHE A 4 -9.74 -9.17 -2.82
N ASN A 5 -10.26 -10.39 -2.69
CA ASN A 5 -11.60 -10.80 -3.04
C ASN A 5 -12.20 -11.60 -1.86
N GLY A 6 -13.52 -11.62 -1.74
CA GLY A 6 -14.16 -12.39 -0.70
C GLY A 6 -15.67 -12.23 -0.67
N ASP A 7 -16.29 -13.02 0.18
CA ASP A 7 -17.73 -13.00 0.42
C ASP A 7 -18.00 -12.45 1.82
N VAL A 8 -18.91 -11.50 1.91
CA VAL A 8 -19.39 -10.93 3.17
C VAL A 8 -20.78 -11.48 3.45
N ALA A 9 -20.89 -12.34 4.46
CA ALA A 9 -22.19 -12.79 4.95
C ALA A 9 -22.83 -11.67 5.81
N LEU A 10 -23.99 -11.19 5.39
CA LEU A 10 -24.77 -10.17 6.09
C LEU A 10 -25.95 -10.83 6.80
N LYS A 11 -26.14 -10.48 8.07
CA LYS A 11 -27.36 -10.76 8.83
C LYS A 11 -27.76 -9.51 9.62
N ALA A 12 -29.02 -9.15 9.58
CA ALA A 12 -29.56 -8.03 10.36
C ALA A 12 -31.00 -8.31 10.78
N LYS A 13 -31.45 -7.65 11.85
CA LYS A 13 -32.83 -7.73 12.33
C LYS A 13 -33.38 -6.31 12.48
N PHE A 14 -34.54 -6.08 11.88
CA PHE A 14 -35.25 -4.81 11.94
C PHE A 14 -36.47 -4.97 12.84
N ALA A 15 -36.62 -4.03 13.78
CA ALA A 15 -37.81 -3.92 14.60
C ALA A 15 -39.00 -3.34 13.78
N PRO A 16 -40.25 -3.54 14.25
CA PRO A 16 -41.40 -2.81 13.74
C PRO A 16 -41.19 -1.30 13.77
N LEU A 17 -41.80 -0.57 12.83
CA LEU A 17 -41.72 0.88 12.80
C LEU A 17 -42.47 1.47 14.01
N ASN A 18 -41.80 2.33 14.76
CA ASN A 18 -42.40 3.01 15.91
C ASN A 18 -42.83 4.43 15.52
N PHE A 19 -44.10 4.58 15.16
CA PHE A 19 -44.67 5.87 14.76
C PHE A 19 -44.74 6.87 15.92
N GLU A 20 -44.96 6.41 17.16
CA GLU A 20 -45.00 7.25 18.35
C GLU A 20 -43.64 7.90 18.63
N GLN A 21 -42.55 7.13 18.49
CA GLN A 21 -41.19 7.63 18.64
C GLN A 21 -40.87 8.77 17.65
N LEU A 22 -41.43 8.68 16.43
CA LEU A 22 -41.25 9.68 15.38
C LEU A 22 -42.28 10.81 15.44
N ASN A 23 -43.29 10.70 16.31
CA ASN A 23 -44.42 11.63 16.42
C ASN A 23 -45.12 11.87 15.06
N ILE A 24 -45.41 10.77 14.34
CA ILE A 24 -46.12 10.78 13.05
C ILE A 24 -47.33 9.84 13.10
N ALA A 25 -48.36 10.11 12.30
CA ALA A 25 -49.46 9.17 12.12
C ALA A 25 -49.07 8.10 11.10
N GLU A 26 -49.53 6.86 11.29
CA GLU A 26 -49.31 5.77 10.32
C GLU A 26 -49.89 6.11 8.94
N SER A 27 -51.00 6.85 8.90
CA SER A 27 -51.63 7.33 7.66
C SER A 27 -50.77 8.26 6.83
N ASP A 28 -49.75 8.90 7.43
CA ASP A 28 -48.86 9.82 6.75
C ASP A 28 -47.69 9.08 6.06
N VAL A 29 -47.56 7.77 6.27
CA VAL A 29 -46.45 6.95 5.76
C VAL A 29 -46.93 6.02 4.65
N LEU A 30 -46.37 6.20 3.45
CA LEU A 30 -46.62 5.33 2.31
C LEU A 30 -45.81 4.03 2.42
N LEU A 31 -46.25 3.11 3.29
CA LEU A 31 -45.59 1.80 3.50
C LEU A 31 -45.47 0.96 2.21
N GLY A 32 -46.36 1.19 1.23
CA GLY A 32 -46.29 0.55 -0.10
C GLY A 32 -45.08 0.97 -0.95
N GLU A 33 -44.45 2.10 -0.61
CA GLU A 33 -43.24 2.62 -1.26
C GLU A 33 -41.97 2.36 -0.42
N ALA A 34 -42.08 1.56 0.64
CA ALA A 34 -40.96 1.24 1.50
C ALA A 34 -39.79 0.65 0.69
N THR A 35 -38.60 1.19 0.95
CA THR A 35 -37.37 0.84 0.23
C THR A 35 -36.28 0.52 1.24
N LEU A 36 -35.66 -0.65 1.10
CA LEU A 36 -34.44 -0.99 1.82
C LEU A 36 -33.24 -0.36 1.09
N ILE A 37 -32.41 0.38 1.81
CA ILE A 37 -31.23 1.06 1.28
C ILE A 37 -29.97 0.41 1.83
N LEU A 38 -29.19 -0.23 0.97
CA LEU A 38 -27.84 -0.71 1.30
C LEU A 38 -26.83 0.39 0.94
N GLY A 39 -26.26 1.06 1.94
CA GLY A 39 -25.17 2.02 1.76
C GLY A 39 -23.87 1.33 1.37
N VAL A 40 -23.16 1.88 0.37
CA VAL A 40 -21.93 1.29 -0.17
C VAL A 40 -20.91 2.38 -0.44
N GLY A 41 -19.62 2.13 -0.19
CA GLY A 41 -18.57 3.08 -0.52
C GLY A 41 -18.36 3.22 -2.03
N SER A 42 -18.46 2.10 -2.76
CA SER A 42 -18.39 2.06 -4.22
C SER A 42 -19.19 0.89 -4.77
N LYS A 43 -20.06 1.15 -5.75
CA LYS A 43 -20.77 0.07 -6.46
C LYS A 43 -19.83 -0.84 -7.28
N LYS A 44 -18.63 -0.34 -7.63
CA LYS A 44 -17.62 -1.10 -8.41
C LYS A 44 -16.96 -2.23 -7.61
N THR A 45 -17.15 -2.23 -6.29
CA THR A 45 -16.59 -3.24 -5.37
C THR A 45 -17.32 -4.57 -5.49
N PHE A 46 -18.60 -4.59 -5.89
CA PHE A 46 -19.34 -5.84 -6.03
C PHE A 46 -18.97 -6.58 -7.32
N THR A 47 -18.71 -7.87 -7.20
CA THR A 47 -18.46 -8.76 -8.34
C THR A 47 -19.74 -9.40 -8.89
N ALA A 48 -20.81 -9.39 -8.08
CA ALA A 48 -22.14 -9.84 -8.43
C ALA A 48 -23.19 -8.93 -7.80
N PHE A 49 -24.45 -8.98 -8.28
CA PHE A 49 -25.53 -8.23 -7.64
C PHE A 49 -25.71 -8.71 -6.19
N PRO A 50 -25.75 -7.80 -5.19
CA PRO A 50 -25.97 -8.16 -3.80
C PRO A 50 -27.38 -8.72 -3.57
N ALA A 51 -27.54 -10.04 -3.65
CA ALA A 51 -28.82 -10.71 -3.43
C ALA A 51 -29.15 -10.74 -1.93
N LEU A 52 -30.21 -10.03 -1.54
CA LEU A 52 -30.69 -9.95 -0.16
C LEU A 52 -32.04 -10.62 -0.03
N LYS A 53 -32.27 -11.26 1.12
CA LYS A 53 -33.52 -11.91 1.50
C LYS A 53 -34.08 -11.30 2.78
N ALA A 54 -35.38 -11.03 2.80
CA ALA A 54 -36.12 -10.66 4.01
C ALA A 54 -37.05 -11.81 4.42
N ASN A 55 -36.91 -12.31 5.65
CA ASN A 55 -37.62 -13.50 6.15
C ASN A 55 -37.56 -14.69 5.17
N GLY A 56 -36.41 -14.87 4.50
CA GLY A 56 -36.17 -15.93 3.52
C GLY A 56 -36.69 -15.66 2.10
N GLN A 57 -37.45 -14.57 1.87
CA GLN A 57 -37.93 -14.17 0.55
C GLN A 57 -36.95 -13.22 -0.14
N ASP A 58 -36.64 -13.45 -1.42
CA ASP A 58 -35.76 -12.59 -2.20
C ASP A 58 -36.32 -11.18 -2.37
N LEU A 59 -35.48 -10.17 -2.10
CA LEU A 59 -35.82 -8.77 -2.33
C LEU A 59 -35.48 -8.37 -3.77
N ALA A 60 -36.46 -7.83 -4.48
CA ALA A 60 -36.25 -7.29 -5.82
C ALA A 60 -35.53 -5.94 -5.77
N GLN A 61 -34.61 -5.72 -6.72
CA GLN A 61 -33.97 -4.42 -6.90
C GLN A 61 -35.01 -3.34 -7.20
N SER A 62 -34.89 -2.19 -6.54
CA SER A 62 -35.60 -0.97 -6.91
C SER A 62 -34.70 -0.08 -7.77
N PHE A 63 -35.24 0.39 -8.90
CA PHE A 63 -34.61 1.41 -9.74
C PHE A 63 -35.18 2.82 -9.50
N ALA A 64 -36.14 2.94 -8.57
CA ALA A 64 -36.70 4.20 -8.13
C ALA A 64 -36.02 4.62 -6.82
N PRO A 65 -34.98 5.48 -6.86
CA PRO A 65 -34.34 5.92 -5.65
C PRO A 65 -35.29 6.80 -4.81
N PRO A 66 -35.27 6.67 -3.48
CA PRO A 66 -36.02 7.57 -2.62
C PRO A 66 -35.53 9.01 -2.80
N LYS A 67 -36.42 9.98 -2.53
CA LYS A 67 -36.12 11.41 -2.64
C LYS A 67 -34.89 11.81 -1.79
N TYR A 68 -34.71 11.16 -0.65
CA TYR A 68 -33.59 11.34 0.25
C TYR A 68 -32.89 10.00 0.54
N SER A 69 -31.57 10.02 0.67
CA SER A 69 -30.74 8.87 1.07
C SER A 69 -29.71 9.33 2.10
N PRO A 70 -29.49 8.58 3.20
CA PRO A 70 -28.44 8.91 4.17
C PRO A 70 -27.02 8.57 3.67
N PHE A 71 -26.92 7.85 2.55
CA PHE A 71 -25.66 7.43 1.94
C PHE A 71 -25.46 8.07 0.58
N ALA A 72 -24.21 8.47 0.28
CA ALA A 72 -23.81 9.04 -1.01
C ALA A 72 -23.98 8.04 -2.17
N GLN A 73 -23.66 6.76 -1.94
CA GLN A 73 -23.92 5.67 -2.86
C GLN A 73 -24.67 4.53 -2.17
N SER A 74 -25.61 3.95 -2.90
CA SER A 74 -26.44 2.87 -2.37
C SER A 74 -27.05 1.98 -3.44
N VAL A 75 -27.43 0.77 -3.03
CA VAL A 75 -28.28 -0.17 -3.79
C VAL A 75 -29.63 -0.23 -3.10
N HIS A 76 -30.70 -0.21 -3.86
CA HIS A 76 -32.07 -0.10 -3.36
C HIS A 76 -32.86 -1.36 -3.65
N TYR A 77 -33.71 -1.76 -2.71
CA TYR A 77 -34.60 -2.91 -2.85
C TYR A 77 -36.02 -2.52 -2.46
N LYS A 78 -37.00 -3.06 -3.18
CA LYS A 78 -38.40 -2.90 -2.81
C LYS A 78 -38.66 -3.70 -1.54
N LEU A 79 -39.18 -3.04 -0.50
CA LEU A 79 -39.55 -3.68 0.76
C LEU A 79 -41.07 -3.82 0.84
N PRO A 80 -41.61 -5.04 1.01
CA PRO A 80 -43.05 -5.24 1.23
C PRO A 80 -43.56 -4.48 2.46
N ALA A 81 -44.72 -3.83 2.34
CA ALA A 81 -45.32 -2.99 3.39
C ALA A 81 -45.52 -3.74 4.72
N ASN A 82 -45.89 -5.01 4.66
CA ASN A 82 -46.07 -5.86 5.85
C ASN A 82 -44.76 -6.11 6.60
N LEU A 83 -43.63 -6.21 5.89
CA LEU A 83 -42.30 -6.34 6.51
C LEU A 83 -41.83 -4.98 7.06
N ALA A 84 -42.07 -3.90 6.33
CA ALA A 84 -41.74 -2.55 6.78
C ALA A 84 -42.46 -2.19 8.10
N ASN A 85 -43.73 -2.57 8.25
CA ASN A 85 -44.51 -2.31 9.46
C ASN A 85 -44.22 -3.33 10.57
N GLY A 86 -44.12 -4.62 10.24
CA GLY A 86 -44.03 -5.71 11.21
C GLY A 86 -42.62 -6.10 11.66
N GLY A 87 -41.57 -5.48 11.10
CA GLY A 87 -40.19 -5.90 11.29
C GLY A 87 -39.84 -7.16 10.49
N PHE A 88 -38.55 -7.42 10.33
CA PHE A 88 -38.05 -8.52 9.51
C PHE A 88 -36.59 -8.87 9.81
N GLU A 89 -36.19 -10.08 9.45
CA GLU A 89 -34.80 -10.51 9.42
C GLU A 89 -34.26 -10.42 7.99
N LEU A 90 -33.11 -9.77 7.83
CA LEU A 90 -32.41 -9.62 6.58
C LEU A 90 -31.21 -10.57 6.56
N ALA A 91 -31.02 -11.30 5.47
CA ALA A 91 -29.84 -12.12 5.25
C ALA A 91 -29.37 -12.05 3.79
N GLY A 92 -28.08 -12.19 3.56
CA GLY A 92 -27.52 -12.26 2.22
C GLY A 92 -26.02 -12.47 2.23
N THR A 93 -25.47 -12.68 1.04
CA THR A 93 -24.02 -12.76 0.83
C THR A 93 -23.63 -11.74 -0.23
N LEU A 94 -22.62 -10.94 0.08
CA LEU A 94 -22.10 -9.90 -0.81
C LEU A 94 -20.73 -10.36 -1.32
N SER A 95 -20.64 -10.70 -2.61
CA SER A 95 -19.36 -10.99 -3.25
C SER A 95 -18.67 -9.68 -3.66
N MET A 96 -17.49 -9.44 -3.10
CA MET A 96 -16.80 -8.14 -3.14
C MET A 96 -15.31 -8.30 -3.45
N GLN A 97 -14.74 -7.27 -4.07
CA GLN A 97 -13.31 -7.16 -4.32
C GLN A 97 -12.83 -5.73 -4.07
N GLY A 98 -11.60 -5.59 -3.56
CA GLY A 98 -11.04 -4.29 -3.22
C GLY A 98 -9.51 -4.27 -3.26
N GLY A 99 -8.93 -3.09 -3.03
CA GLY A 99 -7.51 -2.85 -3.28
C GLY A 99 -6.69 -2.30 -2.12
N GLN A 100 -7.32 -1.75 -1.07
CA GLN A 100 -6.58 -1.08 0.02
C GLN A 100 -7.10 -1.50 1.38
N SER A 101 -8.42 -1.43 1.57
CA SER A 101 -9.04 -1.80 2.83
C SER A 101 -10.46 -2.30 2.64
N ALA A 102 -10.95 -2.99 3.66
CA ALA A 102 -12.34 -3.32 3.85
C ALA A 102 -12.86 -2.51 5.04
N SER A 103 -13.94 -1.76 4.81
CA SER A 103 -14.54 -0.88 5.81
C SER A 103 -16.01 -1.22 6.03
N PHE A 104 -16.45 -1.25 7.28
CA PHE A 104 -17.83 -1.55 7.66
C PHE A 104 -18.37 -0.46 8.60
N VAL A 105 -19.61 -0.04 8.39
CA VAL A 105 -20.24 1.03 9.17
C VAL A 105 -21.23 0.40 10.16
N PRO A 106 -21.04 0.57 11.48
CA PRO A 106 -21.96 0.07 12.49
C PRO A 106 -23.22 0.94 12.59
N VAL A 107 -24.29 0.54 11.89
CA VAL A 107 -25.57 1.27 11.85
C VAL A 107 -26.66 0.70 12.77
N GLY A 108 -26.46 -0.52 13.29
CA GLY A 108 -27.42 -1.18 14.17
C GLY A 108 -27.29 -0.76 15.63
N GLN A 109 -28.27 -1.16 16.45
CA GLN A 109 -28.19 -1.04 17.91
C GLN A 109 -27.08 -1.91 18.51
N ASP A 110 -26.83 -3.08 17.91
CA ASP A 110 -25.72 -3.97 18.22
C ASP A 110 -25.05 -4.39 16.91
N ASN A 111 -23.73 -4.19 16.83
CA ASN A 111 -22.97 -4.45 15.61
C ASN A 111 -21.87 -5.45 15.90
N LYS A 112 -21.83 -6.53 15.13
CA LYS A 112 -20.77 -7.53 15.19
C LYS A 112 -20.16 -7.72 13.82
N PHE A 113 -18.85 -7.54 13.73
CA PHE A 113 -18.07 -7.81 12.53
C PHE A 113 -17.02 -8.86 12.84
N ASP A 114 -16.99 -9.94 12.06
CA ASP A 114 -15.96 -10.97 12.09
C ASP A 114 -15.27 -10.97 10.72
N VAL A 115 -13.99 -10.62 10.71
CA VAL A 115 -13.19 -10.48 9.49
C VAL A 115 -12.02 -11.43 9.56
N LYS A 116 -12.02 -12.38 8.63
CA LYS A 116 -10.93 -13.34 8.43
C LYS A 116 -10.32 -13.16 7.06
N SER A 117 -9.00 -13.16 7.00
CA SER A 117 -8.24 -13.04 5.75
C SER A 117 -6.99 -13.90 5.79
N SER A 118 -6.51 -14.34 4.63
CA SER A 118 -5.20 -14.96 4.46
C SER A 118 -4.05 -13.95 4.41
N TRP A 119 -4.33 -12.64 4.52
CA TRP A 119 -3.32 -11.61 4.50
C TRP A 119 -2.52 -11.55 5.80
N SER A 120 -1.19 -11.56 5.74
CA SER A 120 -0.33 -11.64 6.93
C SER A 120 -0.03 -10.30 7.61
N SER A 121 -0.28 -9.19 6.93
CA SER A 121 0.08 -7.84 7.41
C SER A 121 -1.13 -6.89 7.40
N PRO A 122 -2.13 -7.09 8.27
CA PRO A 122 -3.23 -6.15 8.43
C PRO A 122 -2.82 -4.89 9.20
N SER A 123 -3.52 -3.80 8.92
CA SER A 123 -3.64 -2.65 9.80
C SER A 123 -5.10 -2.47 10.17
N PHE A 124 -5.37 -2.09 11.42
CA PHE A 124 -6.74 -1.84 11.89
C PHE A 124 -6.87 -0.37 12.29
N SER A 125 -7.89 0.29 11.75
CA SER A 125 -8.13 1.72 11.95
C SER A 125 -9.64 2.03 11.90
N GLY A 126 -9.99 3.32 11.90
CA GLY A 126 -11.37 3.80 12.00
C GLY A 126 -11.75 4.20 13.42
N GLY A 127 -13.05 4.28 13.69
CA GLY A 127 -13.60 4.75 14.98
C GLY A 127 -13.42 3.75 16.13
N TRP A 128 -13.27 2.46 15.82
CA TRP A 128 -13.10 1.39 16.80
C TRP A 128 -12.05 0.37 16.38
N LEU A 129 -11.19 0.01 17.33
CA LEU A 129 -10.25 -1.10 17.16
C LEU A 129 -10.94 -2.45 17.46
N PRO A 130 -10.46 -3.55 16.84
CA PRO A 130 -11.03 -4.87 17.09
C PRO A 130 -10.83 -5.28 18.54
N LYS A 131 -11.87 -5.89 19.13
CA LYS A 131 -11.86 -6.43 20.49
C LYS A 131 -11.02 -7.70 20.59
N LEU A 132 -11.02 -8.52 19.53
CA LEU A 132 -10.15 -9.68 19.38
C LEU A 132 -9.32 -9.53 18.11
N ARG A 133 -8.00 -9.74 18.21
CA ARG A 133 -7.04 -9.60 17.12
C ARG A 133 -6.02 -10.73 17.18
N GLU A 134 -6.05 -11.60 16.17
CA GLU A 134 -5.05 -12.64 15.95
C GLU A 134 -4.40 -12.43 14.59
N VAL A 135 -3.09 -12.24 14.55
CA VAL A 135 -2.32 -12.04 13.32
C VAL A 135 -1.20 -13.06 13.28
N THR A 136 -1.12 -13.81 12.18
CA THR A 136 -0.10 -14.84 11.95
C THR A 136 0.51 -14.66 10.55
N SER A 137 1.56 -15.42 10.24
CA SER A 137 2.14 -15.45 8.90
C SER A 137 1.20 -16.01 7.83
N SER A 138 0.13 -16.73 8.22
CA SER A 138 -0.86 -17.31 7.31
C SER A 138 -2.14 -16.49 7.15
N GLY A 139 -2.28 -15.39 7.90
CA GLY A 139 -3.47 -14.56 7.83
C GLY A 139 -3.77 -13.77 9.11
N PHE A 140 -5.00 -13.25 9.19
CA PHE A 140 -5.53 -12.65 10.40
C PHE A 140 -6.99 -13.00 10.65
N ASN A 141 -7.37 -12.88 11.91
CA ASN A 141 -8.74 -12.87 12.39
C ASN A 141 -8.94 -11.63 13.28
N ALA A 142 -9.97 -10.84 12.98
CA ALA A 142 -10.31 -9.65 13.74
C ALA A 142 -11.82 -9.59 14.00
N GLN A 143 -12.19 -9.29 15.23
CA GLN A 143 -13.59 -9.21 15.64
C GLN A 143 -13.88 -7.87 16.32
N TRP A 144 -14.97 -7.25 15.92
CA TRP A 144 -15.53 -6.04 16.53
C TRP A 144 -16.88 -6.35 17.14
N GLU A 145 -17.13 -5.78 18.32
CA GLU A 145 -18.44 -5.75 18.97
C GLU A 145 -18.69 -4.29 19.38
N ILE A 146 -19.61 -3.62 18.70
CA ILE A 146 -19.83 -2.18 18.83
C ILE A 146 -21.28 -1.93 19.20
N SER A 147 -21.48 -1.27 20.34
CA SER A 147 -22.80 -0.81 20.77
C SER A 147 -23.23 0.41 19.96
N GLY A 148 -24.48 0.42 19.50
CA GLY A 148 -25.09 1.56 18.81
C GLY A 148 -25.11 2.84 19.64
N LEU A 149 -24.99 2.75 20.97
CA LEU A 149 -24.81 3.94 21.83
C LEU A 149 -23.52 4.69 21.48
N SER A 150 -22.45 3.98 21.12
CA SER A 150 -21.17 4.61 20.76
C SER A 150 -21.15 5.18 19.35
N THR A 151 -22.02 4.73 18.45
CA THR A 151 -22.02 5.16 17.04
C THR A 151 -22.81 6.46 16.82
N GLY A 152 -23.68 6.82 17.76
CA GLY A 152 -24.55 8.00 17.65
C GLY A 152 -25.59 7.90 16.53
N VAL A 153 -25.79 6.72 15.93
CA VAL A 153 -26.75 6.52 14.84
C VAL A 153 -28.16 6.38 15.41
N PRO A 154 -29.09 7.31 15.10
CA PRO A 154 -30.47 7.18 15.54
C PRO A 154 -31.12 5.96 14.88
N GLN A 155 -31.90 5.20 15.65
CA GLN A 155 -32.58 3.99 15.15
C GLN A 155 -33.75 4.33 14.20
N ALA A 156 -34.32 5.52 14.35
CA ALA A 156 -35.33 6.07 13.45
C ALA A 156 -35.21 7.60 13.45
N TRP A 157 -35.40 8.23 12.30
CA TRP A 157 -35.45 9.68 12.14
C TRP A 157 -36.28 10.07 10.92
N ILE A 158 -36.75 11.32 10.89
CA ILE A 158 -37.36 11.92 9.70
C ILE A 158 -36.28 12.71 8.98
N MET A 159 -36.15 12.50 7.66
CA MET A 159 -35.16 13.18 6.84
C MET A 159 -35.82 14.31 6.05
N ASP A 160 -35.39 15.54 6.31
CA ASP A 160 -35.94 16.78 5.72
C ASP A 160 -35.02 17.43 4.67
N GLY A 161 -33.89 16.79 4.34
CA GLY A 161 -32.94 17.26 3.33
C GLY A 161 -31.78 16.29 3.09
N ARG A 162 -30.80 16.70 2.27
CA ARG A 162 -29.55 15.95 2.07
C ARG A 162 -28.57 16.29 3.17
N ARG A 163 -28.67 15.61 4.31
CA ARG A 163 -27.58 15.57 5.30
C ARG A 163 -26.96 14.19 5.21
N GLU A 164 -25.74 14.12 4.66
CA GLU A 164 -24.94 12.90 4.79
C GLU A 164 -24.68 12.70 6.28
N MET A 165 -25.00 11.51 6.78
CA MET A 165 -24.61 11.16 8.14
C MET A 165 -23.09 10.93 8.12
N GLY A 166 -22.35 11.65 8.96
CA GLY A 166 -20.92 11.44 9.19
C GLY A 166 -20.70 10.14 9.96
N LEU A 167 -20.97 9.00 9.30
CA LEU A 167 -20.88 7.69 9.90
C LEU A 167 -19.43 7.25 9.94
N GLU A 168 -18.92 6.99 11.15
CA GLU A 168 -17.61 6.38 11.32
C GLU A 168 -17.67 4.90 10.96
N SER A 169 -16.58 4.39 10.39
CA SER A 169 -16.43 2.99 10.03
C SER A 169 -15.37 2.32 10.92
N VAL A 170 -15.41 0.99 10.95
CA VAL A 170 -14.25 0.17 11.27
C VAL A 170 -13.54 -0.22 9.98
N GLU A 171 -12.22 -0.28 10.02
CA GLU A 171 -11.41 -0.55 8.84
C GLU A 171 -10.34 -1.61 9.11
N ALA A 172 -10.26 -2.58 8.21
CA ALA A 172 -9.13 -3.48 8.06
C ALA A 172 -8.41 -3.15 6.74
N SER A 173 -7.22 -2.55 6.84
CA SER A 173 -6.39 -2.19 5.70
C SER A 173 -5.34 -3.27 5.45
N PHE A 174 -5.06 -3.54 4.18
CA PHE A 174 -4.12 -4.56 3.73
C PHE A 174 -2.83 -3.89 3.32
N ILE A 175 -1.87 -3.82 4.25
CA ILE A 175 -0.55 -3.26 3.94
C ILE A 175 0.09 -4.17 2.89
N SER A 176 0.51 -3.59 1.76
CA SER A 176 1.20 -4.36 0.73
C SER A 176 2.49 -4.93 1.33
N PRO A 177 2.66 -6.26 1.42
CA PRO A 177 3.92 -6.84 1.83
C PRO A 177 4.99 -6.38 0.83
N VAL A 178 6.24 -6.28 1.29
CA VAL A 178 7.37 -5.83 0.50
C VAL A 178 7.40 -6.58 -0.84
N ASN A 179 7.02 -5.91 -1.92
CA ASN A 179 7.02 -6.45 -3.27
C ASN A 179 8.29 -5.99 -4.01
N ASN A 180 8.60 -6.63 -5.15
CA ASN A 180 9.79 -6.28 -5.94
C ASN A 180 9.84 -4.79 -6.28
N TYR A 181 8.70 -4.17 -6.59
CA TYR A 181 8.61 -2.73 -6.86
C TYR A 181 8.96 -1.86 -5.64
N SER A 182 8.55 -2.26 -4.44
CA SER A 182 8.86 -1.55 -3.18
C SER A 182 10.35 -1.67 -2.84
N LEU A 183 10.95 -2.84 -3.09
CA LEU A 183 12.40 -3.03 -2.97
C LEU A 183 13.16 -2.16 -3.98
N ILE A 184 12.70 -2.09 -5.22
CA ILE A 184 13.32 -1.25 -6.25
C ILE A 184 13.16 0.24 -5.94
N ALA A 185 12.01 0.66 -5.43
CA ALA A 185 11.81 2.03 -4.96
C ALA A 185 12.82 2.36 -3.85
N ARG A 186 13.04 1.44 -2.89
CA ARG A 186 14.10 1.58 -1.89
C ARG A 186 15.49 1.63 -2.53
N CYS A 187 15.80 0.78 -3.52
CA CYS A 187 17.07 0.84 -4.27
C CYS A 187 17.33 2.24 -4.85
N VAL A 188 16.33 2.83 -5.49
CA VAL A 188 16.43 4.15 -6.13
C VAL A 188 16.57 5.27 -5.11
N THR A 189 15.88 5.20 -3.97
CA THR A 189 16.05 6.18 -2.87
C THR A 189 17.51 6.30 -2.43
N TYR A 190 18.25 5.20 -2.43
CA TYR A 190 19.67 5.19 -2.06
C TYR A 190 20.63 5.41 -3.23
N ALA A 191 20.14 5.65 -4.46
CA ALA A 191 20.98 5.69 -5.66
C ALA A 191 22.09 6.75 -5.61
N ILE A 192 21.89 7.86 -4.91
CA ILE A 192 22.91 8.91 -4.79
C ILE A 192 24.17 8.42 -4.07
N LEU A 193 24.02 7.57 -3.04
CA LEU A 193 25.15 6.95 -2.34
C LEU A 193 25.93 6.02 -3.28
N PHE A 194 25.20 5.23 -4.06
CA PHE A 194 25.76 4.26 -4.99
C PHE A 194 26.29 4.89 -6.28
N LEU A 195 25.93 6.13 -6.58
CA LEU A 195 26.58 6.94 -7.61
C LEU A 195 27.83 7.63 -7.05
N ALA A 196 27.81 8.14 -5.82
CA ALA A 196 28.95 8.87 -5.26
C ALA A 196 30.21 8.00 -5.06
N VAL A 197 30.05 6.77 -4.56
CA VAL A 197 31.16 5.85 -4.28
C VAL A 197 31.97 5.48 -5.53
N PRO A 198 31.35 5.07 -6.65
CA PRO A 198 32.02 4.86 -7.94
C PRO A 198 32.83 6.05 -8.44
N PHE A 199 32.22 7.23 -8.42
CA PHE A 199 32.87 8.46 -8.87
C PHE A 199 34.10 8.78 -8.01
N LEU A 200 33.99 8.60 -6.69
CA LEU A 200 35.13 8.72 -5.78
C LEU A 200 36.21 7.69 -6.09
N ALA A 201 35.85 6.42 -6.31
CA ALA A 201 36.82 5.37 -6.59
C ALA A 201 37.63 5.66 -7.86
N ILE A 202 36.94 6.11 -8.92
CA ILE A 202 37.58 6.50 -10.19
C ILE A 202 38.46 7.74 -9.98
N PHE A 203 37.97 8.76 -9.27
CA PHE A 203 38.74 9.97 -8.95
C PHE A 203 40.04 9.66 -8.19
N LEU A 204 39.97 8.78 -7.20
CA LEU A 204 41.17 8.30 -6.49
C LEU A 204 42.12 7.56 -7.44
N CYS A 205 41.58 6.68 -8.28
CA CYS A 205 42.41 5.99 -9.29
C CYS A 205 43.06 6.98 -10.26
N GLU A 206 42.36 8.04 -10.68
CA GLU A 206 42.91 9.11 -11.54
C GLU A 206 44.14 9.77 -10.88
N ILE A 207 44.00 10.20 -9.63
CA ILE A 207 45.07 10.85 -8.87
C ILE A 207 46.29 9.93 -8.71
N TYR A 208 46.08 8.68 -8.30
CA TYR A 208 47.16 7.75 -8.02
C TYR A 208 47.81 7.17 -9.28
N SER A 209 47.03 6.95 -10.34
CA SER A 209 47.54 6.41 -11.62
C SER A 209 48.17 7.48 -12.52
N ARG A 210 47.90 8.77 -12.27
CA ARG A 210 48.30 9.91 -13.11
C ARG A 210 47.81 9.81 -14.56
N VAL A 211 46.78 9.01 -14.81
CA VAL A 211 46.10 8.90 -16.10
C VAL A 211 44.98 9.93 -16.12
N ARG A 212 44.94 10.83 -17.10
CA ARG A 212 43.83 11.78 -17.26
C ARG A 212 42.62 11.06 -17.88
N ILE A 213 41.47 11.17 -17.24
CA ILE A 213 40.23 10.53 -17.68
C ILE A 213 39.36 11.58 -18.37
N HIS A 214 38.84 11.27 -19.55
CA HIS A 214 37.95 12.19 -20.25
C HIS A 214 36.56 12.21 -19.57
N PRO A 215 35.87 13.35 -19.46
CA PRO A 215 34.54 13.44 -18.81
C PRO A 215 33.50 12.43 -19.33
N ILE A 216 33.57 12.07 -20.62
CA ILE A 216 32.68 11.05 -21.20
C ILE A 216 32.82 9.68 -20.54
N GLN A 217 34.01 9.34 -20.04
CA GLN A 217 34.28 8.04 -19.40
C GLN A 217 33.64 7.99 -18.01
N TYR A 218 33.62 9.12 -17.29
CA TYR A 218 32.83 9.26 -16.06
C TYR A 218 31.33 9.08 -16.34
N LEU A 219 30.83 9.70 -17.41
CA LEU A 219 29.42 9.56 -17.81
C LEU A 219 29.07 8.09 -18.12
N LEU A 220 29.93 7.37 -18.85
CA LEU A 220 29.71 5.98 -19.21
C LEU A 220 29.69 5.05 -17.99
N ILE A 221 30.54 5.30 -16.99
CA ILE A 221 30.53 4.51 -15.75
C ILE A 221 29.28 4.82 -14.94
N GLY A 222 28.91 6.10 -14.79
CA GLY A 222 27.64 6.47 -14.15
C GLY A 222 26.41 5.89 -14.87
N ALA A 223 26.44 5.80 -16.21
CA ALA A 223 25.39 5.15 -16.97
C ALA A 223 25.32 3.64 -16.71
N ALA A 224 26.46 2.97 -16.52
CA ALA A 224 26.50 1.57 -16.11
C ALA A 224 25.90 1.36 -14.70
N ASP A 225 26.11 2.31 -13.79
CA ASP A 225 25.48 2.28 -12.45
C ASP A 225 23.97 2.50 -12.53
N VAL A 226 23.48 3.34 -13.44
CA VAL A 226 22.03 3.49 -13.67
C VAL A 226 21.43 2.21 -14.27
N LEU A 227 22.16 1.54 -15.18
CA LEU A 227 21.73 0.27 -15.79
C LEU A 227 21.52 -0.84 -14.76
N PHE A 228 22.24 -0.83 -13.63
CA PHE A 228 21.99 -1.75 -12.53
C PHE A 228 20.51 -1.76 -12.11
N TYR A 229 19.92 -0.58 -11.86
CA TYR A 229 18.53 -0.48 -11.41
C TYR A 229 17.53 -0.95 -12.46
N LEU A 230 17.80 -0.64 -13.74
CA LEU A 230 16.97 -1.08 -14.86
C LEU A 230 17.01 -2.60 -15.04
N LEU A 231 18.19 -3.20 -14.92
CA LEU A 231 18.36 -4.65 -14.99
C LEU A 231 17.69 -5.37 -13.82
N VAL A 232 17.85 -4.87 -12.59
CA VAL A 232 17.16 -5.44 -11.42
C VAL A 232 15.65 -5.39 -11.62
N LEU A 233 15.11 -4.25 -12.07
CA LEU A 233 13.68 -4.10 -12.34
C LEU A 233 13.21 -5.11 -13.38
N SER A 234 13.80 -5.09 -14.58
CA SER A 234 13.39 -5.95 -15.69
C SER A 234 13.51 -7.44 -15.34
N PHE A 235 14.59 -7.87 -14.68
CA PHE A 235 14.73 -9.28 -14.32
C PHE A 235 13.79 -9.69 -13.17
N SER A 236 13.53 -8.81 -12.20
CA SER A 236 12.64 -9.10 -11.07
C SER A 236 11.18 -9.34 -11.47
N GLU A 237 10.79 -8.98 -12.70
CA GLU A 237 9.48 -9.31 -13.25
C GLU A 237 9.37 -10.79 -13.66
N HIS A 238 10.49 -11.43 -13.95
CA HIS A 238 10.53 -12.80 -14.47
C HIS A 238 11.14 -13.81 -13.49
N ILE A 239 12.04 -13.39 -12.60
CA ILE A 239 12.73 -14.26 -11.63
C ILE A 239 12.76 -13.62 -10.23
N SER A 240 13.18 -14.40 -9.22
CA SER A 240 13.26 -13.93 -7.84
C SER A 240 14.16 -12.70 -7.68
N PHE A 241 13.79 -11.78 -6.78
CA PHE A 241 14.53 -10.54 -6.54
C PHE A 241 16.03 -10.76 -6.27
N LEU A 242 16.38 -11.73 -5.41
CA LEU A 242 17.78 -12.04 -5.10
C LEU A 242 18.57 -12.47 -6.33
N ALA A 243 18.00 -13.33 -7.18
CA ALA A 243 18.65 -13.77 -8.42
C ALA A 243 18.85 -12.58 -9.38
N SER A 244 17.81 -11.77 -9.59
CA SER A 244 17.89 -10.55 -10.41
C SER A 244 18.98 -9.60 -9.91
N TYR A 245 19.04 -9.40 -8.59
CA TYR A 245 20.02 -8.56 -7.92
C TYR A 245 21.45 -9.03 -8.17
N LEU A 246 21.73 -10.32 -7.92
CA LEU A 246 23.06 -10.88 -8.09
C LEU A 246 23.52 -10.87 -9.54
N ILE A 247 22.63 -11.18 -10.49
CA ILE A 247 22.95 -11.16 -11.92
C ILE A 247 23.26 -9.74 -12.38
N ALA A 248 22.42 -8.75 -12.00
CA ALA A 248 22.65 -7.36 -12.36
C ALA A 248 23.94 -6.81 -11.72
N ALA A 249 24.18 -7.07 -10.43
CA ALA A 249 25.39 -6.65 -9.74
C ALA A 249 26.64 -7.26 -10.38
N ALA A 250 26.62 -8.55 -10.71
CA ALA A 250 27.74 -9.23 -11.37
C ALA A 250 28.00 -8.66 -12.77
N ALA A 251 26.95 -8.41 -13.56
CA ALA A 251 27.07 -7.84 -14.90
C ALA A 251 27.69 -6.45 -14.89
N VAL A 252 27.27 -5.58 -13.95
CA VAL A 252 27.81 -4.22 -13.81
C VAL A 252 29.24 -4.25 -13.27
N CYS A 253 29.53 -5.04 -12.24
CA CYS A 253 30.89 -5.22 -11.73
C CYS A 253 31.85 -5.75 -12.82
N ALA A 254 31.41 -6.69 -13.64
CA ALA A 254 32.19 -7.20 -14.77
C ALA A 254 32.46 -6.09 -15.80
N THR A 255 31.42 -5.34 -16.18
CA THR A 255 31.54 -4.22 -17.13
C THR A 255 32.55 -3.18 -16.65
N ILE A 256 32.49 -2.83 -15.37
CA ILE A 256 33.39 -1.85 -14.74
C ILE A 256 34.81 -2.40 -14.60
N LEU A 257 34.98 -3.69 -14.28
CA LEU A 257 36.28 -4.35 -14.26
C LEU A 257 36.98 -4.28 -15.62
N PHE A 258 36.27 -4.64 -16.69
CA PHE A 258 36.82 -4.62 -18.05
C PHE A 258 37.13 -3.19 -18.49
N TYR A 259 36.17 -2.27 -18.32
CA TYR A 259 36.32 -0.89 -18.74
C TYR A 259 37.39 -0.13 -17.95
N GLY A 260 37.40 -0.27 -16.62
CA GLY A 260 38.42 0.32 -15.76
C GLY A 260 39.83 -0.22 -16.05
N SER A 261 39.96 -1.53 -16.29
CA SER A 261 41.25 -2.12 -16.68
C SER A 261 41.78 -1.53 -17.99
N ALA A 262 40.88 -1.24 -18.94
CA ALA A 262 41.23 -0.64 -20.23
C ALA A 262 41.63 0.84 -20.10
N ILE A 263 40.87 1.65 -19.33
CA ILE A 263 41.17 3.08 -19.12
C ILE A 263 42.55 3.26 -18.48
N PHE A 264 42.80 2.57 -17.38
CA PHE A 264 44.03 2.73 -16.61
C PHE A 264 45.20 1.91 -17.14
N ARG A 265 44.99 1.14 -18.23
CA ARG A 265 45.96 0.20 -18.84
C ARG A 265 46.61 -0.75 -17.82
N ALA A 266 45.92 -1.03 -16.72
CA ALA A 266 46.41 -1.88 -15.65
C ALA A 266 45.25 -2.56 -14.94
N ARG A 267 45.28 -3.90 -14.93
CA ARG A 267 44.22 -4.74 -14.34
C ARG A 267 44.00 -4.47 -12.85
N LYS A 268 45.03 -4.06 -12.11
CA LYS A 268 44.93 -3.75 -10.68
C LYS A 268 43.90 -2.65 -10.38
N TRP A 269 43.80 -1.62 -11.24
CA TRP A 269 42.87 -0.50 -11.05
C TRP A 269 41.44 -0.90 -11.41
N GLY A 270 41.26 -1.68 -12.48
CA GLY A 270 39.94 -2.25 -12.79
C GLY A 270 39.42 -3.18 -11.70
N VAL A 271 40.28 -4.04 -11.13
CA VAL A 271 39.92 -4.90 -9.99
C VAL A 271 39.57 -4.08 -8.76
N PHE A 272 40.33 -3.04 -8.46
CA PHE A 272 40.05 -2.15 -7.33
C PHE A 272 38.67 -1.49 -7.44
N ILE A 273 38.35 -0.87 -8.59
CA ILE A 273 37.05 -0.20 -8.77
C ILE A 273 35.90 -1.23 -8.73
N ALA A 274 36.04 -2.37 -9.40
CA ALA A 274 35.03 -3.42 -9.36
C ALA A 274 34.79 -3.98 -7.95
N LEU A 275 35.83 -4.07 -7.12
CA LEU A 275 35.71 -4.50 -5.72
C LEU A 275 34.97 -3.45 -4.89
N VAL A 276 35.30 -2.16 -5.06
CA VAL A 276 34.59 -1.07 -4.39
C VAL A 276 33.10 -1.09 -4.76
N HIS A 277 32.77 -1.29 -6.03
CA HIS A 277 31.39 -1.50 -6.48
C HIS A 277 30.74 -2.73 -5.86
N GLY A 278 31.42 -3.88 -5.87
CA GLY A 278 30.91 -5.11 -5.27
C GLY A 278 30.57 -4.94 -3.79
N VAL A 279 31.45 -4.29 -3.02
CA VAL A 279 31.19 -3.95 -1.61
C VAL A 279 29.99 -3.02 -1.49
N SER A 280 29.88 -2.01 -2.35
CA SER A 280 28.72 -1.11 -2.35
C SER A 280 27.41 -1.86 -2.62
N TYR A 281 27.37 -2.79 -3.59
CA TYR A 281 26.19 -3.62 -3.83
C TYR A 281 25.91 -4.60 -2.68
N CYS A 282 26.92 -5.15 -2.01
CA CYS A 282 26.67 -5.94 -0.79
C CYS A 282 26.00 -5.10 0.31
N LEU A 283 26.45 -3.86 0.49
CA LEU A 283 25.88 -2.94 1.48
C LEU A 283 24.47 -2.49 1.11
N LEU A 284 24.20 -2.21 -0.16
CA LEU A 284 22.86 -1.94 -0.67
C LEU A 284 21.91 -3.10 -0.37
N TYR A 285 22.34 -4.34 -0.61
CA TYR A 285 21.53 -5.52 -0.32
C TYR A 285 21.20 -5.64 1.18
N GLY A 286 22.17 -5.34 2.06
CA GLY A 286 21.95 -5.29 3.50
C GLY A 286 20.90 -4.25 3.92
N ILE A 287 20.94 -3.06 3.31
CA ILE A 287 19.94 -2.00 3.55
C ILE A 287 18.55 -2.45 3.10
N LEU A 288 18.46 -3.14 1.95
CA LEU A 288 17.19 -3.59 1.40
C LEU A 288 16.49 -4.64 2.28
N GLN A 289 17.28 -5.50 2.93
CA GLN A 289 16.75 -6.52 3.84
C GLN A 289 16.36 -5.96 5.21
N SER A 290 16.81 -4.76 5.57
CA SER A 290 16.46 -4.13 6.84
C SER A 290 15.24 -3.23 6.67
N GLU A 291 14.08 -3.66 7.17
CA GLU A 291 12.89 -2.80 7.20
C GLU A 291 13.02 -1.68 8.23
N ASP A 292 13.50 -2.01 9.44
CA ASP A 292 13.51 -1.09 10.58
C ASP A 292 14.75 -0.16 10.65
N TYR A 293 15.88 -0.57 10.06
CA TYR A 293 17.15 0.17 10.19
C TYR A 293 17.64 0.78 8.87
N ALA A 294 16.82 0.83 7.83
CA ALA A 294 17.22 1.31 6.51
C ALA A 294 17.79 2.74 6.54
N LEU A 295 17.11 3.66 7.25
CA LEU A 295 17.55 5.06 7.39
C LEU A 295 18.85 5.18 8.19
N LEU A 296 19.00 4.39 9.26
CA LEU A 296 20.20 4.37 10.08
C LEU A 296 21.40 3.86 9.27
N MET A 297 21.27 2.71 8.61
CA MET A 297 22.34 2.15 7.79
C MET A 297 22.72 3.10 6.64
N GLY A 298 21.73 3.66 5.94
CA GLY A 298 21.97 4.60 4.85
C GLY A 298 22.71 5.88 5.28
N SER A 299 22.29 6.48 6.40
CA SER A 299 22.93 7.71 6.92
C SER A 299 24.35 7.48 7.41
N VAL A 300 24.61 6.38 8.14
CA VAL A 300 25.96 5.99 8.59
C VAL A 300 26.88 5.73 7.39
N MET A 301 26.36 5.08 6.34
CA MET A 301 27.11 4.80 5.12
C MET A 301 27.50 6.08 4.37
N ILE A 302 26.55 7.00 4.16
CA ILE A 302 26.84 8.29 3.53
C ILE A 302 27.87 9.06 4.35
N PHE A 303 27.71 9.10 5.68
CA PHE A 303 28.67 9.74 6.58
C PHE A 303 30.08 9.13 6.43
N ALA A 304 30.19 7.79 6.43
CA ALA A 304 31.47 7.10 6.29
C ALA A 304 32.14 7.40 4.94
N VAL A 305 31.37 7.43 3.85
CA VAL A 305 31.87 7.79 2.51
C VAL A 305 32.38 9.23 2.51
N ILE A 306 31.61 10.20 3.02
CA ILE A 306 32.03 11.60 3.08
C ILE A 306 33.30 11.75 3.94
N ALA A 307 33.33 11.12 5.12
CA ALA A 307 34.50 11.16 6.00
C ALA A 307 35.75 10.57 5.33
N LEU A 308 35.59 9.46 4.59
CA LEU A 308 36.67 8.86 3.81
C LEU A 308 37.16 9.80 2.70
N VAL A 309 36.25 10.44 1.96
CA VAL A 309 36.59 11.44 0.93
C VAL A 309 37.43 12.55 1.56
N MET A 310 36.95 13.15 2.65
CA MET A 310 37.64 14.25 3.34
C MET A 310 39.02 13.82 3.84
N TYR A 311 39.16 12.60 4.35
CA TYR A 311 40.44 12.08 4.82
C TYR A 311 41.44 11.87 3.69
N LEU A 312 41.01 11.26 2.58
CA LEU A 312 41.87 10.94 1.43
C LEU A 312 42.27 12.20 0.65
N THR A 313 41.38 13.18 0.54
CA THR A 313 41.65 14.42 -0.19
C THR A 313 42.41 15.47 0.63
N ARG A 314 42.61 15.27 1.95
CA ARG A 314 43.28 16.23 2.85
C ARG A 314 44.66 16.68 2.38
N LYS A 315 45.40 15.83 1.67
CA LYS A 315 46.78 16.12 1.20
C LYS A 315 46.83 16.51 -0.28
N ILE A 316 45.69 16.71 -0.93
CA ILE A 316 45.63 17.14 -2.32
C ILE A 316 45.74 18.66 -2.34
N ASP A 317 46.74 19.18 -3.05
CA ASP A 317 46.82 20.59 -3.35
C ASP A 317 45.85 20.91 -4.50
N TRP A 318 44.73 21.52 -4.16
CA TRP A 318 43.68 21.88 -5.11
C TRP A 318 44.04 23.10 -5.98
N TYR A 319 45.09 23.84 -5.60
CA TYR A 319 45.46 25.10 -6.25
C TYR A 319 46.72 24.97 -7.13
N GLU A 320 47.59 23.98 -6.91
CA GLU A 320 48.78 23.77 -7.77
C GLU A 320 48.47 23.33 -9.22
N ASN A 321 47.24 22.89 -9.51
CA ASN A 321 46.79 22.55 -10.88
C ASN A 321 45.89 23.63 -11.53
N GLY A 322 45.90 24.86 -11.00
CA GLY A 322 45.21 26.00 -11.59
C GLY A 322 45.92 26.57 -12.82
N LEU A 323 45.37 26.27 -14.01
CA LEU A 323 45.51 27.02 -15.27
C LEU A 323 46.89 27.04 -15.97
N LYS A 324 47.05 26.13 -16.95
CA LYS A 324 47.52 26.54 -18.28
C LYS A 324 46.51 26.06 -19.32
N ILE A 325 45.70 27.00 -19.80
CA ILE A 325 44.96 26.91 -21.06
C ILE A 325 45.99 26.95 -22.20
#